data_AF-A0AAD9AD10-F1
#
_entry.id   AF-A0AAD9AD10-F1
#
_cell.length_a   1.000
_cell.length_b   1.000
_cell.length_c   1.000
_cell.angle_alpha   90.00
_cell.angle_beta   90.00
_cell.angle_gamma   90.00
#
_symmetry.space_group_name_H-M   'P 1'
#
loop_
_entity.id
_entity.type
_entity.pdbx_description
1 polymer ?
#
loop_
_entity_poly.entity_id
_entity_poly.type
_entity_poly.pdbx_seq_one_letter_code
_entity_poly.pdbx_strand_id
1 'polypeptide(L)'
;MHYISLLASLASLWGAADAAFGLAAGNSTTYKVDTNGGLVFEVNKANGDITSLLYNGVEYQGTSKMSQINSGLGASTVTAETVGGVVKITVKAGAQPLTHYYVAKPDDPTIYMATHITGEIAPGELRWLARLRRAAVPTGWHGDVADLDGCTAFEGKDTFRCADDTTRCKMYTSDRFVDDKVHGVTGNNVGVWMIMPGNAYEHSAGGPFMRDINSQSTGDQELYWYMNSGHVRTEPWRFGLLGPYAMRFTETRTGAQPSADLDTSFFDALKIDGYVPDSGRGSVSGTATGVTGNFETVVHWFNSDAQYWTKATNGKFTSPLMKPGTYTMKLYRDEFPIAEDNVTVTAGGKVTKDIASTESKPSVIWRIGEFDGKPTELKNGDKIERMHPSDARMESWGGTYTVGKSQAKDFPMALFAKAGGVATVDFNLEGDQLDGVVLRVGTTLSFKGGRPSAKINDWQASDPGAPTLIDSRGVTRGAYRGFGDVYTWDVPANALRQGANTLTLGVLGTGDMAFLSANYVVDAIELQGKAGADSPR
;
A
#
# COMPACT_ATOMS: atom_id res chain seq x y z
N MET A 1 37.17 73.44 -36.96
CA MET A 1 36.09 72.67 -37.63
C MET A 1 36.29 71.23 -37.19
N HIS A 2 35.61 70.71 -36.15
CA HIS A 2 34.26 70.10 -36.22
C HIS A 2 34.16 69.21 -37.47
N TYR A 3 34.06 67.87 -37.38
CA TYR A 3 32.96 67.13 -36.75
C TYR A 3 33.36 65.74 -36.22
N ILE A 4 32.81 65.42 -35.06
CA ILE A 4 32.55 64.09 -34.50
C ILE A 4 31.24 63.57 -35.11
N SER A 5 31.10 62.27 -35.40
CA SER A 5 29.81 61.50 -35.41
C SER A 5 30.12 59.99 -35.51
N LEU A 6 30.26 59.28 -34.39
CA LEU A 6 29.26 58.44 -33.71
C LEU A 6 28.80 57.19 -34.50
N LEU A 7 29.43 56.04 -34.22
CA LEU A 7 28.79 54.72 -34.37
C LEU A 7 27.87 54.50 -33.18
N ALA A 8 26.57 54.29 -33.43
CA ALA A 8 25.61 53.86 -32.42
C ALA A 8 25.64 52.33 -32.31
N SER A 9 26.19 51.82 -31.22
CA SER A 9 26.04 50.43 -30.79
C SER A 9 24.68 50.26 -30.09
N LEU A 10 23.73 49.57 -30.73
CA LEU A 10 22.56 49.04 -30.04
C LEU A 10 23.00 47.83 -29.20
N ALA A 11 23.26 48.05 -27.92
CA ALA A 11 23.26 46.98 -26.93
C ALA A 11 21.81 46.72 -26.53
N SER A 12 21.22 45.65 -27.07
CA SER A 12 19.95 45.13 -26.58
C SER A 12 20.14 44.65 -25.13
N LEU A 13 19.64 45.43 -24.19
CA LEU A 13 19.43 45.03 -22.79
C LEU A 13 18.46 43.84 -22.77
N TRP A 14 19.00 42.63 -22.80
CA TRP A 14 18.27 41.47 -22.29
C TRP A 14 18.27 41.59 -20.77
N GLY A 15 17.17 42.09 -20.22
CA GLY A 15 16.94 41.95 -18.79
C GLY A 15 16.88 40.45 -18.48
N ALA A 16 17.89 39.94 -17.80
CA ALA A 16 17.75 38.69 -17.07
C ALA A 16 16.67 38.96 -16.02
N ALA A 17 15.47 38.41 -16.22
CA ALA A 17 14.50 38.32 -15.14
C ALA A 17 15.09 37.33 -14.14
N ASP A 18 15.59 37.82 -13.01
CA ASP A 18 15.95 36.95 -11.89
C ASP A 18 14.70 36.15 -11.51
N ALA A 19 14.77 34.82 -11.66
CA ALA A 19 13.74 33.94 -11.14
C ALA A 19 13.74 34.11 -9.62
N ALA A 20 12.65 34.63 -9.07
CA ALA A 20 12.49 34.82 -7.64
C ALA A 20 11.39 33.88 -7.16
N PHE A 21 11.68 33.14 -6.08
CA PHE A 21 10.69 32.30 -5.42
C PHE A 21 9.41 33.10 -5.13
N GLY A 22 8.24 32.50 -5.40
CA GLY A 22 6.97 33.01 -4.92
C GLY A 22 5.82 32.89 -5.91
N LEU A 23 4.76 33.65 -5.62
CA LEU A 23 3.63 33.82 -6.54
C LEU A 23 4.07 34.74 -7.69
N ALA A 24 4.44 34.14 -8.82
CA ALA A 24 4.76 34.87 -10.03
C ALA A 24 3.49 35.49 -10.64
N ALA A 25 3.67 36.40 -11.60
CA ALA A 25 2.56 36.93 -12.39
C ALA A 25 1.85 35.78 -13.13
N GLY A 26 0.77 35.27 -12.53
CA GLY A 26 -0.15 34.33 -13.16
C GLY A 26 -1.07 35.04 -14.15
N ASN A 27 -1.88 34.27 -14.87
CA ASN A 27 -2.94 34.83 -15.71
C ASN A 27 -4.24 35.00 -14.90
N SER A 28 -5.33 35.39 -15.56
CA SER A 28 -6.64 35.54 -14.90
C SER A 28 -7.22 34.22 -14.39
N THR A 29 -6.74 33.06 -14.88
CA THR A 29 -7.30 31.73 -14.59
C THR A 29 -6.42 30.86 -13.69
N THR A 30 -5.13 31.15 -13.53
CA THR A 30 -4.18 30.34 -12.72
C THR A 30 -3.38 31.16 -11.71
N TYR A 31 -3.07 30.55 -10.56
CA TYR A 31 -1.97 30.98 -9.70
C TYR A 31 -0.69 30.28 -10.17
N LYS A 32 0.35 31.05 -10.46
CA LYS A 32 1.66 30.53 -10.89
C LYS A 32 2.62 30.59 -9.71
N VAL A 33 3.22 29.45 -9.36
CA VAL A 33 4.20 29.34 -8.28
C VAL A 33 5.54 28.99 -8.90
N ASP A 34 6.53 29.85 -8.68
CA ASP A 34 7.93 29.56 -9.00
C ASP A 34 8.65 29.16 -7.71
N THR A 35 9.18 27.94 -7.68
CA THR A 35 9.93 27.43 -6.52
C THR A 35 11.33 28.01 -6.43
N ASN A 36 11.86 28.61 -7.50
CA ASN A 36 13.29 28.89 -7.71
C ASN A 36 14.20 27.63 -7.66
N GLY A 37 13.65 26.44 -7.45
CA GLY A 37 14.36 25.15 -7.48
C GLY A 37 14.30 24.45 -8.84
N GLY A 38 13.93 25.20 -9.90
CA GLY A 38 13.73 24.66 -11.26
C GLY A 38 12.31 24.20 -11.56
N LEU A 39 11.42 24.13 -10.56
CA LEU A 39 10.00 23.79 -10.75
C LEU A 39 9.12 25.05 -10.73
N VAL A 40 8.29 25.19 -11.76
CA VAL A 40 7.20 26.15 -11.84
C VAL A 40 5.91 25.38 -12.07
N PHE A 41 4.89 25.61 -11.24
CA PHE A 41 3.59 24.96 -11.40
C PHE A 41 2.45 25.97 -11.40
N GLU A 42 1.38 25.65 -12.13
CA GLU A 42 0.19 26.50 -12.22
C GLU A 42 -1.04 25.78 -11.69
N VAL A 43 -1.78 26.45 -10.79
CA VAL A 43 -3.01 25.95 -10.18
C VAL A 43 -4.21 26.76 -10.65
N ASN A 44 -5.22 26.10 -11.19
CA ASN A 44 -6.43 26.74 -11.69
C ASN A 44 -7.27 27.35 -10.54
N LYS A 45 -7.66 28.62 -10.70
CA LYS A 45 -8.38 29.40 -9.67
C LYS A 45 -9.83 28.97 -9.45
N ALA A 46 -10.42 28.23 -10.39
CA ALA A 46 -11.82 27.82 -10.35
C ALA A 46 -12.04 26.42 -9.77
N ASN A 47 -11.03 25.54 -9.84
CA ASN A 47 -11.17 24.14 -9.42
C ASN A 47 -9.97 23.55 -8.65
N GLY A 48 -8.82 24.23 -8.65
CA GLY A 48 -7.62 23.79 -7.95
C GLY A 48 -6.80 22.72 -8.66
N ASP A 49 -7.11 22.42 -9.93
CA ASP A 49 -6.32 21.47 -10.72
C ASP A 49 -4.96 22.08 -11.07
N ILE A 50 -3.92 21.25 -11.10
CA ILE A 50 -2.61 21.63 -11.64
C ILE A 50 -2.65 21.53 -13.17
N THR A 51 -2.44 22.66 -13.84
CA THR A 51 -2.52 22.80 -15.29
C THR A 51 -1.17 22.88 -16.00
N SER A 52 -0.08 23.06 -15.25
CA SER A 52 1.29 23.05 -15.76
C SER A 52 2.25 22.60 -14.66
N LEU A 53 3.25 21.80 -15.05
CA LEU A 53 4.35 21.31 -14.24
C LEU A 53 5.64 21.50 -15.05
N LEU A 54 6.14 22.73 -15.10
CA LEU A 54 7.35 23.07 -15.83
C LEU A 54 8.58 22.85 -14.93
N TYR A 55 9.35 21.80 -15.20
CA TYR A 55 10.59 21.52 -14.49
C TYR A 55 11.78 21.68 -15.44
N ASN A 56 12.69 22.60 -15.11
CA ASN A 56 13.88 22.94 -15.91
C ASN A 56 13.60 23.18 -17.39
N GLY A 57 12.51 23.91 -17.66
CA GLY A 57 12.09 24.27 -19.02
C GLY A 57 11.38 23.15 -19.79
N VAL A 58 11.17 21.97 -19.18
CA VAL A 58 10.40 20.86 -19.77
C VAL A 58 9.04 20.78 -19.08
N GLU A 59 7.98 20.77 -19.87
CA GLU A 59 6.61 20.63 -19.35
C GLU A 59 6.29 19.15 -19.12
N TYR A 60 5.87 18.82 -17.90
CA TYR A 60 5.53 17.47 -17.47
C TYR A 60 4.04 17.23 -17.31
N GLN A 61 3.20 18.27 -17.22
CA GLN A 61 1.74 18.09 -17.13
C GLN A 61 1.21 17.44 -18.42
N GLY A 62 0.49 16.33 -18.24
CA GLY A 62 -0.22 15.61 -19.30
C GLY A 62 -1.25 16.50 -19.99
N THR A 63 -1.50 16.22 -21.27
CA THR A 63 -2.38 17.04 -22.12
C THR A 63 -3.82 16.56 -22.15
N SER A 64 -4.09 15.32 -21.71
CA SER A 64 -5.42 14.73 -21.77
C SER A 64 -6.32 15.22 -20.63
N LYS A 65 -5.77 15.29 -19.41
CA LYS A 65 -6.44 15.69 -18.16
C LYS A 65 -5.40 16.27 -17.21
N MET A 66 -5.88 17.08 -16.26
CA MET A 66 -5.05 17.77 -15.29
C MET A 66 -4.69 16.89 -14.08
N SER A 67 -3.64 17.26 -13.36
CA SER A 67 -3.25 16.62 -12.10
C SER A 67 -4.10 17.16 -10.95
N GLN A 68 -4.71 16.28 -10.15
CA GLN A 68 -5.83 16.64 -9.28
C GLN A 68 -6.17 15.55 -8.26
N ILE A 69 -6.99 15.90 -7.27
CA ILE A 69 -7.65 14.93 -6.38
C ILE A 69 -8.70 14.13 -7.18
N ASN A 70 -8.71 12.81 -7.04
CA ASN A 70 -9.63 11.87 -7.69
C ASN A 70 -9.75 12.08 -9.22
N SER A 71 -10.84 12.71 -9.65
CA SER A 71 -11.16 13.06 -11.04
C SER A 71 -11.46 14.55 -11.20
N GLY A 72 -10.96 15.37 -10.27
CA GLY A 72 -11.17 16.80 -10.19
C GLY A 72 -12.20 17.14 -9.11
N LEU A 73 -11.97 18.23 -8.39
CA LEU A 73 -12.89 18.70 -7.33
C LEU A 73 -14.10 19.46 -7.87
N GLY A 74 -14.11 19.77 -9.17
CA GLY A 74 -15.10 20.65 -9.78
C GLY A 74 -14.97 22.08 -9.25
N ALA A 75 -16.05 22.84 -9.28
CA ALA A 75 -16.05 24.22 -8.80
C ALA A 75 -15.60 24.30 -7.33
N SER A 76 -14.57 25.09 -7.09
CA SER A 76 -13.88 25.21 -5.81
C SER A 76 -13.52 26.66 -5.53
N THR A 77 -13.37 27.00 -4.25
CA THR A 77 -12.79 28.29 -3.85
C THR A 77 -11.29 28.12 -3.72
N VAL A 78 -10.52 28.80 -4.57
CA VAL A 78 -9.05 28.70 -4.59
C VAL A 78 -8.42 30.02 -4.20
N THR A 79 -7.60 29.98 -3.16
CA THR A 79 -6.87 31.15 -2.64
C THR A 79 -5.39 30.85 -2.56
N ALA A 80 -4.55 31.87 -2.72
CA ALA A 80 -3.10 31.77 -2.63
C ALA A 80 -2.56 32.87 -1.74
N GLU A 81 -1.60 32.53 -0.89
CA GLU A 81 -0.93 33.48 0.00
C GLU A 81 0.53 33.08 0.24
N THR A 82 1.34 34.05 0.67
CA THR A 82 2.69 33.81 1.15
C THR A 82 2.70 33.97 2.67
N VAL A 83 3.07 32.92 3.39
CA VAL A 83 3.06 32.87 4.86
C VAL A 83 4.41 32.35 5.31
N GLY A 84 5.11 33.10 6.18
CA GLY A 84 6.40 32.64 6.74
C GLY A 84 7.47 32.31 5.69
N GLY A 85 7.44 32.96 4.52
CA GLY A 85 8.41 32.71 3.44
C GLY A 85 8.10 31.49 2.57
N VAL A 86 6.94 30.84 2.73
CA VAL A 86 6.44 29.78 1.85
C VAL A 86 5.18 30.22 1.11
N VAL A 87 4.91 29.64 -0.05
CA VAL A 87 3.65 29.85 -0.78
C VAL A 87 2.68 28.74 -0.38
N LYS A 88 1.46 29.12 0.01
CA LYS A 88 0.35 28.20 0.27
C LYS A 88 -0.81 28.50 -0.66
N ILE A 89 -1.34 27.47 -1.33
CA ILE A 89 -2.59 27.52 -2.07
C ILE A 89 -3.60 26.62 -1.35
N THR A 90 -4.78 27.17 -1.05
CA THR A 90 -5.89 26.44 -0.42
C THR A 90 -7.02 26.28 -1.44
N VAL A 91 -7.45 25.03 -1.63
CA VAL A 91 -8.52 24.62 -2.53
C VAL A 91 -9.66 24.04 -1.70
N LYS A 92 -10.71 24.81 -1.47
CA LYS A 92 -11.92 24.33 -0.78
C LYS A 92 -12.94 23.86 -1.80
N ALA A 93 -13.22 22.54 -1.82
CA ALA A 93 -14.16 21.96 -2.76
C ALA A 93 -15.59 22.50 -2.52
N GLY A 94 -16.31 22.83 -3.59
CA GLY A 94 -17.68 23.36 -3.47
C GLY A 94 -18.74 22.29 -3.19
N ALA A 95 -18.48 21.04 -3.58
CA ALA A 95 -19.47 19.94 -3.57
C ALA A 95 -19.02 18.70 -2.79
N GLN A 96 -17.85 18.73 -2.15
CA GLN A 96 -17.28 17.61 -1.40
C GLN A 96 -16.80 18.13 -0.02
N PRO A 97 -16.85 17.31 1.05
CA PRO A 97 -16.36 17.69 2.37
C PRO A 97 -14.82 17.64 2.44
N LEU A 98 -14.14 18.38 1.54
CA LEU A 98 -12.71 18.31 1.30
C LEU A 98 -12.09 19.70 1.12
N THR A 99 -10.96 19.92 1.78
CA THR A 99 -10.05 21.04 1.51
C THR A 99 -8.66 20.49 1.19
N HIS A 100 -8.13 20.87 0.03
CA HIS A 100 -6.81 20.45 -0.42
C HIS A 100 -5.83 21.63 -0.37
N TYR A 101 -4.57 21.33 -0.13
CA TYR A 101 -3.52 22.32 0.05
C TYR A 101 -2.33 21.99 -0.84
N TYR A 102 -1.77 23.01 -1.50
CA TYR A 102 -0.45 22.97 -2.10
C TYR A 102 0.46 23.94 -1.35
N VAL A 103 1.70 23.53 -1.07
CA VAL A 103 2.71 24.37 -0.42
C VAL A 103 4.05 24.24 -1.15
N ALA A 104 4.74 25.35 -1.32
CA ALA A 104 6.07 25.40 -1.94
C ALA A 104 7.04 26.19 -1.06
N LYS A 105 8.30 25.70 -0.99
CA LYS A 105 9.41 26.36 -0.31
C LYS A 105 10.41 26.95 -1.33
N PRO A 106 11.19 27.97 -0.96
CA PRO A 106 12.28 28.46 -1.79
C PRO A 106 13.31 27.36 -2.10
N ASP A 107 13.79 27.36 -3.33
CA ASP A 107 14.90 26.53 -3.84
C ASP A 107 14.65 25.02 -3.73
N ASP A 108 13.37 24.62 -3.66
CA ASP A 108 12.96 23.23 -3.47
C ASP A 108 11.98 22.80 -4.57
N PRO A 109 12.36 21.91 -5.50
CA PRO A 109 11.48 21.44 -6.58
C PRO A 109 10.45 20.41 -6.09
N THR A 110 9.68 20.79 -5.08
CA THR A 110 8.74 19.95 -4.37
C THR A 110 7.42 20.67 -4.20
N ILE A 111 6.33 20.00 -4.58
CA ILE A 111 4.96 20.40 -4.23
C ILE A 111 4.57 19.61 -2.99
N TYR A 112 4.58 20.27 -1.84
CA TYR A 112 4.06 19.70 -0.61
C TYR A 112 2.54 19.80 -0.63
N MET A 113 1.87 18.77 -0.14
CA MET A 113 0.43 18.64 -0.22
C MET A 113 -0.14 18.09 1.08
N ALA A 114 -1.38 18.45 1.34
CA ALA A 114 -2.19 17.80 2.36
C ALA A 114 -3.67 17.88 1.95
N THR A 115 -4.46 16.92 2.40
CA THR A 115 -5.89 16.85 2.07
C THR A 115 -6.70 16.63 3.32
N HIS A 116 -7.49 17.62 3.72
CA HIS A 116 -8.36 17.55 4.88
C HIS A 116 -9.77 17.13 4.47
N ILE A 117 -10.31 16.08 5.10
CA ILE A 117 -11.69 15.63 4.87
C ILE A 117 -12.50 15.58 6.16
N THR A 118 -13.78 15.88 6.07
CA THR A 118 -14.74 15.77 7.20
C THR A 118 -15.84 14.74 6.93
N GLY A 119 -15.72 13.97 5.86
CA GLY A 119 -16.64 12.91 5.45
C GLY A 119 -16.10 12.12 4.27
N GLU A 120 -16.77 11.03 3.91
CA GLU A 120 -16.40 10.23 2.74
C GLU A 120 -16.49 11.04 1.45
N ILE A 121 -15.58 10.76 0.51
CA ILE A 121 -15.48 11.45 -0.76
C ILE A 121 -16.00 10.54 -1.87
N ALA A 122 -16.92 11.04 -2.70
CA ALA A 122 -17.39 10.28 -3.86
C ALA A 122 -16.21 10.04 -4.84
N PRO A 123 -16.07 8.83 -5.42
CA PRO A 123 -17.02 7.71 -5.42
C PRO A 123 -16.80 6.64 -4.33
N GLY A 124 -16.18 6.98 -3.20
CA GLY A 124 -15.78 6.02 -2.15
C GLY A 124 -14.29 5.67 -2.19
N GLU A 125 -13.47 6.58 -2.72
CA GLU A 125 -12.00 6.55 -2.70
C GLU A 125 -11.45 7.99 -2.61
N LEU A 126 -10.21 8.12 -2.13
CA LEU A 126 -9.49 9.38 -2.09
C LEU A 126 -8.06 9.16 -2.55
N ARG A 127 -7.68 9.83 -3.62
CA ARG A 127 -6.33 9.79 -4.19
C ARG A 127 -5.87 11.15 -4.69
N TRP A 128 -4.58 11.41 -4.55
CA TRP A 128 -3.88 12.34 -5.43
C TRP A 128 -3.51 11.60 -6.73
N LEU A 129 -3.61 12.31 -7.85
CA LEU A 129 -3.27 11.77 -9.16
C LEU A 129 -2.56 12.84 -9.99
N ALA A 130 -1.25 12.65 -10.17
CA ALA A 130 -0.46 13.39 -11.14
C ALA A 130 -0.54 12.69 -12.51
N ARG A 131 -1.00 13.42 -13.52
CA ARG A 131 -1.07 12.95 -14.91
C ARG A 131 0.04 13.60 -15.68
N LEU A 132 1.07 12.84 -15.98
CA LEU A 132 2.33 13.33 -16.52
C LEU A 132 2.48 12.94 -17.98
N ARG A 133 3.20 13.74 -18.76
CA ARG A 133 3.50 13.43 -20.16
C ARG A 133 4.30 12.15 -20.23
N ARG A 134 3.70 11.13 -20.84
CA ARG A 134 4.29 9.79 -21.01
C ARG A 134 5.71 9.82 -21.60
N ALA A 135 5.95 10.68 -22.59
CA ALA A 135 7.26 10.79 -23.23
C ALA A 135 8.36 11.35 -22.31
N ALA A 136 8.01 12.15 -21.30
CA ALA A 136 8.98 12.77 -20.39
C ALA A 136 9.35 11.84 -19.22
N VAL A 137 8.41 10.98 -18.80
CA VAL A 137 8.58 9.98 -17.73
C VAL A 137 7.94 8.64 -18.15
N PRO A 138 8.56 7.87 -19.06
CA PRO A 138 7.97 6.65 -19.61
C PRO A 138 8.04 5.43 -18.68
N THR A 139 8.79 5.48 -17.59
CA THR A 139 8.98 4.32 -16.71
C THR A 139 8.13 4.47 -15.46
N GLY A 140 7.17 3.55 -15.28
CA GLY A 140 6.33 3.46 -14.10
C GLY A 140 7.05 2.83 -12.91
N TRP A 141 6.45 2.96 -11.74
CA TRP A 141 6.88 2.24 -10.54
C TRP A 141 6.70 0.73 -10.74
N HIS A 142 7.71 -0.07 -10.35
CA HIS A 142 7.84 -1.49 -10.71
C HIS A 142 7.89 -1.77 -12.22
N GLY A 143 8.34 -0.80 -13.02
CA GLY A 143 8.63 -0.99 -14.44
C GLY A 143 7.38 -1.08 -15.30
N ASP A 144 7.19 -2.22 -15.97
CA ASP A 144 6.17 -2.40 -17.00
C ASP A 144 4.88 -3.06 -16.49
N VAL A 145 4.80 -3.46 -15.21
CA VAL A 145 3.67 -4.24 -14.66
C VAL A 145 2.30 -3.55 -14.76
N ALA A 146 2.29 -2.23 -14.96
CA ALA A 146 1.09 -1.42 -15.23
C ALA A 146 1.15 -0.63 -16.54
N ASP A 147 2.04 -1.04 -17.46
CA ASP A 147 2.06 -0.57 -18.84
C ASP A 147 0.98 -1.28 -19.65
N LEU A 148 0.06 -0.50 -20.22
CA LEU A 148 -1.10 -1.02 -20.94
C LEU A 148 -0.93 -0.96 -22.46
N ASP A 149 0.22 -0.52 -22.96
CA ASP A 149 0.46 -0.38 -24.39
C ASP A 149 0.29 -1.74 -25.12
N GLY A 150 -0.66 -1.78 -26.05
CA GLY A 150 -0.97 -2.99 -26.82
C GLY A 150 -1.69 -4.10 -26.05
N CYS A 151 -2.08 -3.87 -24.79
CA CYS A 151 -2.75 -4.87 -23.96
C CYS A 151 -4.28 -4.68 -23.97
N THR A 152 -5.04 -5.77 -23.81
CA THR A 152 -6.51 -5.78 -23.86
C THR A 152 -7.10 -6.13 -22.50
N ALA A 153 -8.10 -5.39 -22.03
CA ALA A 153 -8.80 -5.68 -20.78
C ALA A 153 -9.51 -7.05 -20.85
N PHE A 154 -9.36 -7.88 -19.83
CA PHE A 154 -10.03 -9.19 -19.75
C PHE A 154 -10.70 -9.47 -18.40
N GLU A 155 -10.38 -8.71 -17.35
CA GLU A 155 -11.09 -8.75 -16.07
C GLU A 155 -11.43 -7.33 -15.63
N GLY A 156 -12.72 -6.98 -15.67
CA GLY A 156 -13.17 -5.62 -15.43
C GLY A 156 -12.61 -4.62 -16.45
N LYS A 157 -12.15 -3.47 -15.96
CA LYS A 157 -11.51 -2.40 -16.77
C LYS A 157 -10.12 -2.03 -16.26
N ASP A 158 -9.57 -2.82 -15.33
CA ASP A 158 -8.32 -2.55 -14.63
C ASP A 158 -7.26 -3.65 -14.79
N THR A 159 -7.62 -4.83 -15.33
CA THR A 159 -6.68 -5.93 -15.59
C THR A 159 -6.64 -6.27 -17.09
N PHE A 160 -5.42 -6.31 -17.62
CA PHE A 160 -5.14 -6.38 -19.06
C PHE A 160 -4.23 -7.55 -19.38
N ARG A 161 -4.33 -8.07 -20.60
CA ARG A 161 -3.45 -9.10 -21.17
C ARG A 161 -2.79 -8.59 -22.43
N CYS A 162 -1.49 -8.80 -22.54
CA CYS A 162 -0.68 -8.37 -23.67
C CYS A 162 -0.53 -9.52 -24.68
N ALA A 163 0.05 -9.23 -25.85
CA ALA A 163 0.15 -10.19 -26.95
C ALA A 163 1.05 -11.40 -26.64
N ASP A 164 1.91 -11.30 -25.63
CA ASP A 164 2.80 -12.36 -25.14
C ASP A 164 2.21 -13.13 -23.94
N ASP A 165 0.90 -13.01 -23.71
CA ASP A 165 0.15 -13.58 -22.58
C ASP A 165 0.61 -13.15 -21.18
N THR A 166 1.48 -12.14 -21.09
CA THR A 166 1.72 -11.44 -19.82
C THR A 166 0.52 -10.55 -19.47
N THR A 167 0.38 -10.28 -18.17
CA THR A 167 -0.75 -9.54 -17.62
C THR A 167 -0.30 -8.28 -16.89
N ARG A 168 -1.16 -7.26 -16.93
CA ARG A 168 -0.87 -5.91 -16.47
C ARG A 168 -2.03 -5.37 -15.66
N CYS A 169 -1.73 -4.65 -14.58
CA CYS A 169 -2.73 -4.00 -13.74
C CYS A 169 -2.04 -2.88 -12.96
N LYS A 170 -2.69 -1.73 -12.86
CA LYS A 170 -2.22 -0.63 -11.99
C LYS A 170 -1.98 -1.06 -10.54
N MET A 171 -2.72 -2.06 -10.05
CA MET A 171 -2.57 -2.61 -8.71
C MET A 171 -1.24 -3.37 -8.52
N TYR A 172 -0.60 -3.83 -9.60
CA TYR A 172 0.70 -4.49 -9.54
C TYR A 172 1.85 -3.53 -9.21
N THR A 173 1.58 -2.23 -9.22
CA THR A 173 2.53 -1.20 -8.75
C THR A 173 2.47 -0.99 -7.25
N SER A 174 1.52 -1.62 -6.54
CA SER A 174 1.32 -1.38 -5.12
C SER A 174 2.45 -1.95 -4.27
N ASP A 175 2.72 -1.30 -3.15
CA ASP A 175 3.56 -1.79 -2.06
C ASP A 175 2.83 -1.65 -0.72
N ARG A 176 3.27 -2.38 0.30
CA ARG A 176 2.71 -2.26 1.66
C ARG A 176 2.98 -0.85 2.18
N PHE A 177 2.02 -0.18 2.80
CA PHE A 177 2.18 1.20 3.32
C PHE A 177 3.30 1.34 4.37
N VAL A 178 3.68 0.25 5.04
CA VAL A 178 4.86 0.21 5.90
C VAL A 178 6.17 0.39 5.14
N ASP A 179 6.24 -0.07 3.90
CA ASP A 179 7.40 0.01 3.01
C ASP A 179 7.31 1.17 2.02
N ASP A 180 6.09 1.58 1.66
CA ASP A 180 5.81 2.60 0.66
C ASP A 180 5.98 4.02 1.23
N LYS A 181 7.23 4.45 1.36
CA LYS A 181 7.57 5.82 1.78
C LYS A 181 7.87 6.73 0.61
N VAL A 182 8.39 6.16 -0.47
CA VAL A 182 8.70 6.87 -1.70
C VAL A 182 8.49 5.93 -2.87
N HIS A 183 7.71 6.38 -3.85
CA HIS A 183 7.56 5.72 -5.14
C HIS A 183 7.47 6.79 -6.23
N GLY A 184 7.73 6.44 -7.49
CA GLY A 184 7.80 7.45 -8.53
C GLY A 184 7.80 6.90 -9.94
N VAL A 185 7.92 7.84 -10.88
CA VAL A 185 8.04 7.57 -12.30
C VAL A 185 9.25 8.32 -12.85
N THR A 186 9.93 7.72 -13.82
CA THR A 186 11.24 8.21 -14.27
C THR A 186 11.31 8.33 -15.79
N GLY A 187 12.20 9.21 -16.24
CA GLY A 187 12.59 9.33 -17.64
C GLY A 187 14.05 9.72 -17.77
N ASN A 188 14.43 10.20 -18.96
CA ASN A 188 15.81 10.60 -19.21
C ASN A 188 16.17 11.82 -18.36
N ASN A 189 17.09 11.62 -17.41
CA ASN A 189 17.60 12.63 -16.50
C ASN A 189 16.59 13.21 -15.47
N VAL A 190 15.44 12.57 -15.27
CA VAL A 190 14.37 13.06 -14.38
C VAL A 190 13.67 11.94 -13.63
N GLY A 191 13.32 12.20 -12.37
CA GLY A 191 12.35 11.42 -11.61
C GLY A 191 11.29 12.33 -10.99
N VAL A 192 10.06 11.84 -10.92
CA VAL A 192 8.94 12.47 -10.22
C VAL A 192 8.45 11.50 -9.16
N TRP A 193 8.54 11.91 -7.90
CA TRP A 193 8.42 11.04 -6.74
C TRP A 193 7.33 11.50 -5.79
N MET A 194 6.43 10.59 -5.42
CA MET A 194 5.58 10.77 -4.26
C MET A 194 6.36 10.39 -3.01
N ILE A 195 6.28 11.23 -1.97
CA ILE A 195 6.94 11.03 -0.68
C ILE A 195 5.87 11.08 0.40
N MET A 196 5.71 9.99 1.13
CA MET A 196 4.79 9.84 2.26
C MET A 196 5.60 9.71 3.55
N PRO A 197 5.96 10.84 4.20
CA PRO A 197 6.76 10.83 5.42
C PRO A 197 5.99 10.19 6.60
N GLY A 198 6.67 9.97 7.73
CA GLY A 198 6.24 9.11 8.85
C GLY A 198 4.75 9.14 9.24
N ASN A 199 4.10 10.31 9.28
CA ASN A 199 2.69 10.46 9.68
C ASN A 199 1.69 10.59 8.52
N ALA A 200 2.14 10.52 7.26
CA ALA A 200 1.28 10.76 6.09
C ALA A 200 0.08 9.79 6.01
N TYR A 201 0.29 8.54 6.43
CA TYR A 201 -0.75 7.49 6.42
C TYR A 201 -1.64 7.48 7.67
N GLU A 202 -1.51 8.45 8.59
CA GLU A 202 -2.20 8.37 9.88
C GLU A 202 -3.73 8.37 9.76
N HIS A 203 -4.26 8.94 8.68
CA HIS A 203 -5.70 8.96 8.33
C HIS A 203 -6.06 7.99 7.18
N SER A 204 -5.12 7.18 6.71
CA SER A 204 -5.44 6.06 5.82
C SER A 204 -6.15 4.93 6.58
N ALA A 205 -6.59 3.90 5.85
CA ALA A 205 -7.30 2.74 6.40
C ALA A 205 -6.68 1.43 5.90
N GLY A 206 -6.70 0.41 6.76
CA GLY A 206 -6.23 -0.96 6.45
C GLY A 206 -4.94 -1.37 7.16
N GLY A 207 -4.36 -0.50 8.00
CA GLY A 207 -3.15 -0.77 8.75
C GLY A 207 -1.85 -0.73 7.92
N PRO A 208 -0.72 -1.18 8.50
CA PRO A 208 0.62 -1.08 7.90
C PRO A 208 0.78 -1.88 6.60
N PHE A 209 -0.02 -2.92 6.42
CA PHE A 209 0.12 -3.89 5.34
C PHE A 209 -0.89 -3.67 4.20
N MET A 210 -1.73 -2.65 4.33
CA MET A 210 -2.53 -2.14 3.21
C MET A 210 -1.59 -1.78 2.05
N ARG A 211 -2.06 -1.99 0.82
CA ARG A 211 -1.34 -1.66 -0.40
C ARG A 211 -2.32 -1.07 -1.41
N ASP A 212 -1.88 -0.13 -2.22
CA ASP A 212 -2.73 0.51 -3.21
C ASP A 212 -1.93 1.02 -4.42
N ILE A 213 -2.62 1.53 -5.44
CA ILE A 213 -2.03 1.90 -6.72
C ILE A 213 -1.02 3.04 -6.56
N ASN A 214 0.17 2.86 -7.13
CA ASN A 214 1.26 3.86 -7.10
C ASN A 214 1.52 4.49 -8.46
N SER A 215 1.42 3.72 -9.55
CA SER A 215 1.52 4.28 -10.91
C SER A 215 0.70 3.50 -11.94
N GLN A 216 0.45 4.13 -13.09
CA GLN A 216 -0.12 3.47 -14.25
C GLN A 216 0.36 4.14 -15.54
N SER A 217 0.57 3.32 -16.56
CA SER A 217 1.17 3.74 -17.82
C SER A 217 0.14 3.53 -18.94
N THR A 218 -0.39 4.63 -19.46
CA THR A 218 -1.36 4.69 -20.56
C THR A 218 -0.95 5.78 -21.56
N GLY A 219 -1.91 6.52 -22.14
CA GLY A 219 -1.60 7.74 -22.90
C GLY A 219 -0.87 8.80 -22.07
N ASP A 220 -1.17 8.86 -20.76
CA ASP A 220 -0.37 9.60 -19.78
C ASP A 220 0.39 8.62 -18.87
N GLN A 221 1.49 9.08 -18.28
CA GLN A 221 2.10 8.44 -17.11
C GLN A 221 1.39 8.96 -15.85
N GLU A 222 0.64 8.10 -15.20
CA GLU A 222 -0.07 8.42 -13.97
C GLU A 222 0.78 8.04 -12.75
N LEU A 223 0.88 8.95 -11.79
CA LEU A 223 1.55 8.79 -10.50
C LEU A 223 0.54 9.14 -9.40
N TYR A 224 0.41 8.28 -8.39
CA TYR A 224 -0.68 8.32 -7.44
C TYR A 224 -0.19 8.50 -6.01
N TRP A 225 -1.05 8.99 -5.12
CA TRP A 225 -1.04 8.50 -3.75
C TRP A 225 -2.48 8.20 -3.35
N TYR A 226 -2.77 6.92 -3.12
CA TYR A 226 -4.06 6.47 -2.65
C TYR A 226 -4.12 6.58 -1.12
N MET A 227 -4.74 7.66 -0.69
CA MET A 227 -4.98 7.99 0.70
C MET A 227 -6.00 7.03 1.34
N ASN A 228 -7.06 6.68 0.60
CA ASN A 228 -8.06 5.69 1.00
C ASN A 228 -8.71 5.08 -0.24
N SER A 229 -9.13 3.82 -0.18
CA SER A 229 -9.88 3.15 -1.25
C SER A 229 -10.73 2.01 -0.70
N GLY A 230 -11.57 1.42 -1.56
CA GLY A 230 -12.22 0.13 -1.32
C GLY A 230 -11.36 -1.08 -1.75
N HIS A 231 -10.07 -0.92 -2.04
CA HIS A 231 -9.20 -1.99 -2.51
C HIS A 231 -8.74 -2.86 -1.33
N VAL A 232 -9.44 -3.97 -1.09
CA VAL A 232 -9.15 -4.89 0.02
C VAL A 232 -9.10 -4.18 1.40
N ARG A 233 -9.89 -3.12 1.57
CA ARG A 233 -9.91 -2.35 2.82
C ARG A 233 -10.50 -3.18 3.96
N THR A 234 -9.79 -3.23 5.09
CA THR A 234 -10.16 -4.00 6.30
C THR A 234 -10.60 -3.11 7.48
N GLU A 235 -10.53 -1.78 7.33
CA GLU A 235 -10.93 -0.81 8.35
C GLU A 235 -11.91 0.24 7.79
N PRO A 236 -12.70 0.90 8.64
CA PRO A 236 -13.45 2.10 8.25
C PRO A 236 -12.55 3.25 7.79
N TRP A 237 -13.16 4.26 7.16
CA TRP A 237 -12.46 5.52 6.90
C TRP A 237 -12.10 6.23 8.20
N ARG A 238 -10.98 6.95 8.17
CA ARG A 238 -10.61 7.96 9.17
C ARG A 238 -10.77 9.34 8.55
N PHE A 239 -11.19 10.31 9.35
CA PHE A 239 -11.43 11.69 8.90
C PHE A 239 -10.47 12.65 9.60
N GLY A 240 -10.02 13.66 8.86
CA GLY A 240 -8.97 14.57 9.29
C GLY A 240 -8.03 14.88 8.14
N LEU A 241 -6.78 15.20 8.48
CA LEU A 241 -5.76 15.57 7.52
C LEU A 241 -4.98 14.36 7.04
N LEU A 242 -5.06 14.06 5.74
CA LEU A 242 -4.22 13.08 5.08
C LEU A 242 -2.94 13.75 4.57
N GLY A 243 -1.79 13.22 4.97
CA GLY A 243 -0.49 13.84 4.78
C GLY A 243 0.05 14.51 6.06
N PRO A 244 0.98 15.47 5.94
CA PRO A 244 1.52 16.00 4.69
C PRO A 244 2.23 14.93 3.84
N TYR A 245 2.14 15.09 2.53
CA TYR A 245 2.83 14.28 1.52
C TYR A 245 3.44 15.23 0.49
N ALA A 246 4.30 14.74 -0.38
CA ALA A 246 4.92 15.61 -1.37
C ALA A 246 5.12 14.94 -2.72
N MET A 247 5.11 15.75 -3.78
CA MET A 247 5.56 15.36 -5.11
C MET A 247 6.83 16.14 -5.44
N ARG A 248 7.96 15.42 -5.54
CA ARG A 248 9.29 16.00 -5.77
C ARG A 248 9.82 15.65 -7.14
N PHE A 249 10.37 16.66 -7.82
CA PHE A 249 11.16 16.47 -9.03
C PHE A 249 12.64 16.37 -8.67
N THR A 250 13.35 15.44 -9.33
CA THR A 250 14.79 15.26 -9.16
C THR A 250 15.48 15.22 -10.51
N GLU A 251 16.44 16.11 -10.73
CA GLU A 251 17.43 16.00 -11.81
C GLU A 251 18.45 14.92 -11.45
N THR A 252 18.63 13.90 -12.28
CA THR A 252 19.84 13.09 -12.23
C THR A 252 19.98 12.25 -13.49
N ARG A 253 21.21 12.12 -14.02
CA ARG A 253 21.58 11.12 -15.04
C ARG A 253 21.21 9.67 -14.65
N THR A 254 20.86 9.43 -13.38
CA THR A 254 20.51 8.15 -12.77
C THR A 254 19.14 8.11 -12.07
N GLY A 255 18.30 9.15 -12.16
CA GLY A 255 16.97 9.18 -11.55
C GLY A 255 16.94 8.80 -10.06
N ALA A 256 17.84 9.31 -9.21
CA ALA A 256 17.95 8.83 -7.83
C ALA A 256 16.71 9.16 -7.00
N GLN A 257 16.10 8.12 -6.43
CA GLN A 257 14.98 8.23 -5.50
C GLN A 257 15.38 9.14 -4.31
N PRO A 258 14.56 10.15 -3.95
CA PRO A 258 14.84 11.03 -2.82
C PRO A 258 14.69 10.29 -1.49
N SER A 259 15.20 10.91 -0.41
CA SER A 259 14.99 10.40 0.94
C SER A 259 13.50 10.34 1.30
N ALA A 260 13.12 9.31 2.04
CA ALA A 260 11.81 9.22 2.70
C ALA A 260 11.67 10.22 3.86
N ASP A 261 12.80 10.67 4.43
CA ASP A 261 12.84 11.64 5.52
C ASP A 261 12.62 13.06 4.96
N LEU A 262 11.36 13.49 4.98
CA LEU A 262 10.95 14.80 4.52
C LEU A 262 10.51 15.68 5.70
N ASP A 263 11.23 16.79 5.91
CA ASP A 263 10.81 17.79 6.89
C ASP A 263 9.53 18.50 6.42
N THR A 264 8.48 18.33 7.22
CA THR A 264 7.16 18.94 7.03
C THR A 264 6.70 19.74 8.25
N SER A 265 7.61 20.00 9.21
CA SER A 265 7.32 20.75 10.45
C SER A 265 6.88 22.20 10.20
N PHE A 266 7.28 22.79 9.07
CA PHE A 266 6.85 24.13 8.68
C PHE A 266 5.33 24.25 8.46
N PHE A 267 4.60 23.14 8.33
CA PHE A 267 3.13 23.15 8.29
C PHE A 267 2.51 23.73 9.57
N ASP A 268 3.21 23.68 10.72
CA ASP A 268 2.83 24.29 12.00
C ASP A 268 2.37 25.76 11.84
N ALA A 269 3.03 26.52 10.96
CA ALA A 269 2.79 27.95 10.79
C ALA A 269 1.68 28.27 9.77
N LEU A 270 1.18 27.28 9.04
CA LEU A 270 0.39 27.50 7.81
C LEU A 270 -1.13 27.49 8.03
N LYS A 271 -1.59 27.19 9.25
CA LYS A 271 -3.01 27.07 9.59
C LYS A 271 -3.74 26.10 8.66
N ILE A 272 -3.21 24.89 8.54
CA ILE A 272 -3.79 23.80 7.74
C ILE A 272 -4.84 23.10 8.59
N ASP A 273 -6.06 22.95 8.07
CA ASP A 273 -7.15 22.30 8.79
C ASP A 273 -6.77 20.86 9.19
N GLY A 274 -7.04 20.50 10.44
CA GLY A 274 -6.78 19.15 10.97
C GLY A 274 -5.30 18.81 11.21
N TYR A 275 -4.38 19.73 10.91
CA TYR A 275 -2.96 19.56 11.19
C TYR A 275 -2.70 19.62 12.70
N VAL A 276 -1.96 18.63 13.21
CA VAL A 276 -1.51 18.57 14.61
C VAL A 276 0.02 18.68 14.61
N PRO A 277 0.59 19.75 15.17
CA PRO A 277 2.04 19.95 15.20
C PRO A 277 2.71 18.94 16.15
N ASP A 278 4.03 18.81 16.06
CA ASP A 278 4.81 17.90 16.89
C ASP A 278 4.62 18.16 18.39
N SER A 279 4.49 19.42 18.80
CA SER A 279 4.20 19.79 20.20
C SER A 279 2.85 19.30 20.70
N GLY A 280 1.92 19.00 19.79
CA GLY A 280 0.60 18.43 20.09
C GLY A 280 0.59 16.90 20.13
N ARG A 281 1.73 16.24 19.90
CA ARG A 281 1.85 14.78 19.75
C ARG A 281 2.68 14.16 20.86
N GLY A 282 2.55 12.86 21.04
CA GLY A 282 3.38 12.05 21.94
C GLY A 282 4.01 10.87 21.21
N SER A 283 4.72 10.01 21.93
CA SER A 283 5.36 8.83 21.36
C SER A 283 5.30 7.64 22.31
N VAL A 284 5.31 6.43 21.76
CA VAL A 284 5.43 5.17 22.48
C VAL A 284 6.77 4.52 22.12
N SER A 285 7.51 4.06 23.12
CA SER A 285 8.76 3.30 22.94
C SER A 285 8.74 2.06 23.82
N GLY A 286 9.48 1.02 23.42
CA GLY A 286 9.51 -0.22 24.17
C GLY A 286 10.26 -1.33 23.47
N THR A 287 10.00 -2.54 23.93
CA THR A 287 10.60 -3.78 23.45
C THR A 287 9.51 -4.78 23.09
N ALA A 288 9.53 -5.21 21.83
CA ALA A 288 8.79 -6.35 21.31
C ALA A 288 9.58 -7.63 21.61
N THR A 289 8.93 -8.64 22.18
CA THR A 289 9.58 -9.92 22.54
C THR A 289 8.72 -11.12 22.11
N GLY A 290 9.32 -12.31 22.07
CA GLY A 290 8.61 -13.54 21.68
C GLY A 290 8.41 -13.74 20.18
N VAL A 291 9.01 -12.90 19.33
CA VAL A 291 9.09 -13.14 17.88
C VAL A 291 10.33 -14.01 17.61
N THR A 292 10.12 -15.30 17.38
CA THR A 292 11.21 -16.26 17.11
C THR A 292 11.42 -16.41 15.60
N GLY A 293 12.68 -16.42 15.16
CA GLY A 293 13.04 -16.53 13.73
C GLY A 293 13.48 -15.20 13.12
N ASN A 294 13.79 -15.21 11.82
CA ASN A 294 14.22 -14.03 11.07
C ASN A 294 13.03 -13.35 10.38
N PHE A 295 12.01 -13.01 11.17
CA PHE A 295 10.80 -12.34 10.68
C PHE A 295 10.86 -10.84 10.92
N GLU A 296 10.21 -10.08 10.06
CA GLU A 296 9.99 -8.65 10.30
C GLU A 296 9.11 -8.50 11.55
N THR A 297 9.52 -7.66 12.49
CA THR A 297 8.72 -7.39 13.68
C THR A 297 8.05 -6.03 13.54
N VAL A 298 6.73 -5.99 13.40
CA VAL A 298 5.98 -4.73 13.26
C VAL A 298 5.14 -4.47 14.50
N VAL A 299 5.19 -3.25 15.00
CA VAL A 299 4.28 -2.75 16.04
C VAL A 299 3.36 -1.71 15.40
N HIS A 300 2.06 -1.86 15.62
CA HIS A 300 1.02 -1.01 15.02
C HIS A 300 0.06 -0.53 16.10
N TRP A 301 -0.26 0.76 16.05
CA TRP A 301 -1.18 1.44 16.96
C TRP A 301 -2.32 2.01 16.15
N PHE A 302 -3.57 1.76 16.54
CA PHE A 302 -4.71 2.31 15.85
C PHE A 302 -5.91 2.55 16.76
N ASN A 303 -6.74 3.49 16.37
CA ASN A 303 -8.10 3.70 16.88
C ASN A 303 -8.99 4.21 15.72
N SER A 304 -10.17 4.74 16.04
CA SER A 304 -11.10 5.31 15.05
C SER A 304 -10.56 6.54 14.33
N ASP A 305 -9.58 7.24 14.93
CA ASP A 305 -9.16 8.56 14.49
C ASP A 305 -7.81 8.53 13.79
N ALA A 306 -6.90 7.61 14.16
CA ALA A 306 -5.58 7.50 13.55
C ALA A 306 -5.00 6.08 13.59
N GLN A 307 -4.03 5.83 12.71
CA GLN A 307 -3.17 4.64 12.70
C GLN A 307 -1.68 5.00 12.60
N TYR A 308 -0.81 4.21 13.21
CA TYR A 308 0.64 4.40 13.23
C TYR A 308 1.36 3.06 13.30
N TRP A 309 2.57 2.97 12.78
CA TRP A 309 3.36 1.74 12.89
C TRP A 309 4.85 2.01 12.87
N THR A 310 5.63 1.01 13.26
CA THR A 310 7.08 1.01 13.14
C THR A 310 7.61 -0.42 13.08
N LYS A 311 8.77 -0.61 12.46
CA LYS A 311 9.50 -1.88 12.48
C LYS A 311 10.41 -1.89 13.71
N ALA A 312 10.34 -2.93 14.53
CA ALA A 312 11.24 -3.10 15.66
C ALA A 312 12.59 -3.64 15.19
N THR A 313 13.68 -3.07 15.70
CA THR A 313 15.05 -3.54 15.43
C THR A 313 15.63 -4.13 16.71
N ASN A 314 16.02 -5.41 16.68
CA ASN A 314 16.44 -6.15 17.89
C ASN A 314 15.39 -6.07 19.01
N GLY A 315 14.10 -6.15 18.63
CA GLY A 315 12.96 -5.97 19.51
C GLY A 315 12.69 -4.52 19.93
N LYS A 316 13.63 -3.59 19.79
CA LYS A 316 13.40 -2.19 20.20
C LYS A 316 12.60 -1.44 19.16
N PHE A 317 11.64 -0.65 19.62
CA PHE A 317 10.82 0.19 18.76
C PHE A 317 10.58 1.57 19.36
N THR A 318 10.29 2.53 18.47
CA THR A 318 9.75 3.85 18.81
C THR A 318 8.72 4.19 17.74
N SER A 319 7.52 4.56 18.17
CA SER A 319 6.45 4.98 17.28
C SER A 319 6.82 6.27 16.54
N PRO A 320 6.17 6.58 15.41
CA PRO A 320 6.05 7.94 14.93
C PRO A 320 5.43 8.87 16.01
N LEU A 321 5.42 10.18 15.78
CA LEU A 321 4.71 11.11 16.65
C LEU A 321 3.19 10.95 16.50
N MET A 322 2.56 10.44 17.54
CA MET A 322 1.15 10.06 17.56
C MET A 322 0.27 11.19 18.11
N LYS A 323 -0.94 11.34 17.56
CA LYS A 323 -1.96 12.18 18.19
C LYS A 323 -2.29 11.64 19.60
N PRO A 324 -2.69 12.52 20.54
CA PRO A 324 -3.17 12.06 21.84
C PRO A 324 -4.41 11.19 21.70
N GLY A 325 -4.51 10.14 22.50
CA GLY A 325 -5.61 9.19 22.45
C GLY A 325 -5.24 7.83 23.04
N THR A 326 -6.24 6.96 23.18
CA THR A 326 -6.02 5.55 23.50
C THR A 326 -6.03 4.75 22.20
N TYR A 327 -5.04 3.86 22.07
CA TYR A 327 -4.80 3.06 20.86
C TYR A 327 -4.77 1.58 21.24
N THR A 328 -5.39 0.75 20.39
CA THR A 328 -5.05 -0.66 20.31
C THR A 328 -3.63 -0.78 19.79
N MET A 329 -2.80 -1.57 20.46
CA MET A 329 -1.40 -1.82 20.12
C MET A 329 -1.24 -3.29 19.76
N LYS A 330 -0.90 -3.58 18.50
CA LYS A 330 -0.68 -4.94 17.99
C LYS A 330 0.79 -5.19 17.68
N LEU A 331 1.24 -6.41 17.97
CA LEU A 331 2.53 -6.94 17.56
C LEU A 331 2.33 -7.98 16.46
N TYR A 332 3.15 -7.91 15.42
CA TYR A 332 3.11 -8.84 14.30
C TYR A 332 4.45 -9.54 14.12
N ARG A 333 4.38 -10.83 13.78
CA ARG A 333 5.44 -11.57 13.10
C ARG A 333 5.14 -11.45 11.61
N ASP A 334 5.96 -10.68 10.89
CA ASP A 334 5.65 -10.13 9.58
C ASP A 334 4.27 -9.46 9.57
N GLU A 335 3.24 -10.15 9.11
CA GLU A 335 1.84 -9.68 9.02
C GLU A 335 0.86 -10.49 9.86
N PHE A 336 1.33 -11.56 10.51
CA PHE A 336 0.52 -12.36 11.41
C PHE A 336 0.45 -11.72 12.80
N PRO A 337 -0.74 -11.37 13.31
CA PRO A 337 -0.87 -10.76 14.64
C PRO A 337 -0.60 -11.80 15.73
N ILE A 338 0.33 -11.48 16.63
CA ILE A 338 0.80 -12.41 17.69
C ILE A 338 0.62 -11.86 19.10
N ALA A 339 0.26 -10.57 19.25
CA ALA A 339 -0.18 -9.99 20.51
C ALA A 339 -1.02 -8.74 20.29
N GLU A 340 -1.86 -8.42 21.27
CA GLU A 340 -2.65 -7.19 21.34
C GLU A 340 -2.65 -6.65 22.78
N ASP A 341 -2.55 -5.34 22.92
CA ASP A 341 -2.67 -4.60 24.17
C ASP A 341 -3.25 -3.20 23.88
N ASN A 342 -3.29 -2.31 24.87
CA ASN A 342 -3.71 -0.92 24.73
C ASN A 342 -2.65 0.03 25.31
N VAL A 343 -2.58 1.24 24.76
CA VAL A 343 -1.71 2.32 25.25
C VAL A 343 -2.39 3.67 25.09
N THR A 344 -2.19 4.57 26.05
CA THR A 344 -2.70 5.95 25.99
C THR A 344 -1.54 6.90 25.77
N VAL A 345 -1.66 7.75 24.75
CA VAL A 345 -0.69 8.80 24.40
C VAL A 345 -1.26 10.16 24.79
N THR A 346 -0.39 11.03 25.31
CA THR A 346 -0.69 12.42 25.65
C THR A 346 0.23 13.35 24.88
N ALA A 347 -0.18 14.61 24.66
CA ALA A 347 0.67 15.60 23.99
C ALA A 347 1.94 15.86 24.81
N GLY A 348 3.11 15.86 24.15
CA GLY A 348 4.43 15.91 24.78
C GLY A 348 4.83 14.66 25.58
N GLY A 349 3.92 13.68 25.71
CA GLY A 349 4.13 12.47 26.48
C GLY A 349 5.06 11.48 25.78
N LYS A 350 5.99 10.91 26.54
CA LYS A 350 6.85 9.81 26.12
C LYS A 350 6.49 8.58 26.95
N VAL A 351 5.74 7.66 26.34
CA VAL A 351 5.24 6.46 27.00
C VAL A 351 6.21 5.31 26.77
N THR A 352 6.53 4.57 27.82
CA THR A 352 7.22 3.28 27.72
C THR A 352 6.21 2.16 27.86
N LYS A 353 6.10 1.30 26.84
CA LYS A 353 5.19 0.16 26.81
C LYS A 353 5.83 -0.97 26.01
N ASP A 354 6.19 -2.05 26.69
CA ASP A 354 6.65 -3.28 26.04
C ASP A 354 5.47 -4.11 25.54
N ILE A 355 5.72 -5.02 24.59
CA ILE A 355 4.72 -5.98 24.10
C ILE A 355 5.39 -7.33 23.81
N ALA A 356 4.71 -8.44 24.09
CA ALA A 356 5.26 -9.79 23.92
C ALA A 356 4.26 -10.70 23.22
N SER A 357 4.74 -11.62 22.39
CA SER A 357 3.90 -12.66 21.77
C SER A 357 3.10 -13.41 22.84
N THR A 358 1.80 -13.59 22.57
CA THR A 358 0.87 -14.39 23.39
C THR A 358 0.51 -15.72 22.73
N GLU A 359 1.17 -16.09 21.63
CA GLU A 359 0.89 -17.34 20.93
C GLU A 359 1.15 -18.57 21.80
N SER A 360 0.25 -19.54 21.70
CA SER A 360 0.50 -20.88 22.22
C SER A 360 1.55 -21.60 21.39
N LYS A 361 2.24 -22.57 22.00
CA LYS A 361 3.24 -23.42 21.34
C LYS A 361 2.74 -24.87 21.32
N PRO A 362 1.78 -25.20 20.45
CA PRO A 362 1.31 -26.58 20.32
C PRO A 362 2.43 -27.46 19.76
N SER A 363 2.36 -28.75 20.05
CA SER A 363 3.24 -29.73 19.40
C SER A 363 2.78 -29.95 17.96
N VAL A 364 3.71 -29.84 17.02
CA VAL A 364 3.44 -29.85 15.58
C VAL A 364 3.90 -31.18 14.98
N ILE A 365 3.01 -31.89 14.31
CA ILE A 365 3.34 -33.11 13.55
C ILE A 365 4.04 -32.70 12.25
N TRP A 366 3.43 -31.79 11.50
CA TRP A 366 4.01 -31.18 10.31
C TRP A 366 3.38 -29.81 10.03
N ARG A 367 4.12 -28.97 9.30
CA ARG A 367 3.68 -27.64 8.83
C ARG A 367 4.11 -27.42 7.38
N ILE A 368 3.28 -26.73 6.61
CA ILE A 368 3.55 -26.19 5.28
C ILE A 368 3.43 -24.66 5.36
N GLY A 369 4.49 -23.95 4.96
CA GLY A 369 4.59 -22.50 5.10
C GLY A 369 4.87 -22.06 6.55
N GLU A 370 4.83 -20.77 6.80
CA GLU A 370 4.94 -20.18 8.14
C GLU A 370 3.72 -19.31 8.45
N PHE A 371 3.29 -19.25 9.71
CA PHE A 371 2.21 -18.34 10.13
C PHE A 371 2.76 -16.91 10.24
N ASP A 372 3.06 -16.29 9.11
CA ASP A 372 3.68 -14.97 9.00
C ASP A 372 2.76 -13.94 8.32
N GLY A 373 1.54 -14.37 7.95
CA GLY A 373 0.50 -13.55 7.37
C GLY A 373 0.71 -13.29 5.88
N LYS A 374 1.62 -14.02 5.22
CA LYS A 374 1.96 -13.89 3.81
C LYS A 374 1.90 -15.24 3.10
N PRO A 375 1.68 -15.22 1.77
CA PRO A 375 1.77 -16.43 0.95
C PRO A 375 3.14 -16.61 0.27
N THR A 376 4.12 -15.76 0.56
CA THR A 376 5.25 -15.47 -0.35
C THR A 376 6.12 -16.69 -0.65
N GLU A 377 6.30 -17.58 0.31
CA GLU A 377 7.07 -18.81 0.19
C GLU A 377 6.32 -19.97 -0.49
N LEU A 378 5.01 -19.82 -0.67
CA LEU A 378 4.15 -20.81 -1.34
C LEU A 378 4.22 -20.63 -2.86
N LYS A 379 3.79 -21.66 -3.60
CA LYS A 379 3.80 -21.67 -5.08
C LYS A 379 3.03 -20.47 -5.63
N ASN A 380 3.65 -19.73 -6.55
CA ASN A 380 3.17 -18.48 -7.14
C ASN A 380 3.05 -17.28 -6.17
N GLY A 381 3.36 -17.44 -4.88
CA GLY A 381 3.31 -16.37 -3.88
C GLY A 381 4.29 -15.24 -4.15
N ASP A 382 5.45 -15.56 -4.74
CA ASP A 382 6.48 -14.61 -5.18
C ASP A 382 6.05 -13.76 -6.39
N LYS A 383 5.07 -14.23 -7.17
CA LYS A 383 4.63 -13.60 -8.42
C LYS A 383 3.35 -12.77 -8.26
N ILE A 384 2.49 -13.11 -7.31
CA ILE A 384 1.10 -12.63 -7.28
C ILE A 384 0.99 -11.11 -7.18
N GLU A 385 1.92 -10.47 -6.48
CA GLU A 385 1.93 -9.02 -6.33
C GLU A 385 2.14 -8.26 -7.65
N ARG A 386 2.64 -8.96 -8.69
CA ARG A 386 3.12 -8.35 -9.93
C ARG A 386 2.47 -8.90 -11.20
N MET A 387 1.62 -9.92 -11.08
CA MET A 387 0.91 -10.48 -12.23
C MET A 387 -0.38 -11.23 -11.84
N HIS A 388 -1.27 -11.41 -12.81
CA HIS A 388 -2.55 -12.08 -12.61
C HIS A 388 -2.38 -13.59 -12.39
N PRO A 389 -3.26 -14.27 -11.63
CA PRO A 389 -3.27 -15.73 -11.53
C PRO A 389 -3.35 -16.52 -12.84
N SER A 390 -3.80 -15.87 -13.93
CA SER A 390 -3.89 -16.45 -15.27
C SER A 390 -2.69 -16.13 -16.17
N ASP A 391 -1.69 -15.43 -15.68
CA ASP A 391 -0.51 -15.07 -16.45
C ASP A 391 0.26 -16.34 -16.90
N ALA A 392 0.80 -16.35 -18.12
CA ALA A 392 1.50 -17.52 -18.66
C ALA A 392 2.74 -17.93 -17.84
N ARG A 393 3.26 -17.03 -17.00
CA ARG A 393 4.41 -17.28 -16.11
C ARG A 393 4.02 -17.94 -14.77
N MET A 394 2.73 -18.03 -14.47
CA MET A 394 2.24 -18.74 -13.29
C MET A 394 2.42 -20.26 -13.47
N GLU A 395 2.84 -20.92 -12.40
CA GLU A 395 2.80 -22.38 -12.32
C GLU A 395 1.36 -22.88 -12.13
N SER A 396 1.14 -24.17 -12.36
CA SER A 396 -0.18 -24.76 -12.18
C SER A 396 -0.70 -24.60 -10.74
N TRP A 397 -1.95 -24.21 -10.64
CA TRP A 397 -2.70 -24.11 -9.39
C TRP A 397 -3.11 -25.51 -8.90
N GLY A 398 -3.35 -25.66 -7.58
CA GLY A 398 -3.66 -26.97 -6.96
C GLY A 398 -2.45 -27.91 -6.89
N GLY A 399 -2.71 -29.22 -6.81
CA GLY A 399 -1.69 -30.27 -6.91
C GLY A 399 -1.42 -31.01 -5.60
N THR A 400 -0.44 -31.92 -5.61
CA THR A 400 -0.08 -32.78 -4.47
C THR A 400 1.21 -32.29 -3.80
N TYR A 401 1.17 -32.18 -2.49
CA TYR A 401 2.30 -31.96 -1.60
C TYR A 401 2.52 -33.23 -0.76
N THR A 402 3.76 -33.70 -0.64
CA THR A 402 4.10 -34.85 0.21
C THR A 402 4.98 -34.41 1.36
N VAL A 403 4.48 -34.56 2.60
CA VAL A 403 5.22 -34.20 3.82
C VAL A 403 6.54 -34.96 3.88
N GLY A 404 7.63 -34.24 4.15
CA GLY A 404 9.00 -34.76 4.18
C GLY A 404 9.66 -34.93 2.81
N LYS A 405 8.98 -34.57 1.70
CA LYS A 405 9.54 -34.59 0.34
C LYS A 405 9.39 -33.26 -0.40
N SER A 406 8.19 -32.68 -0.38
CA SER A 406 7.88 -31.40 -1.01
C SER A 406 8.42 -30.23 -0.19
N GLN A 407 8.61 -29.09 -0.86
CA GLN A 407 8.96 -27.80 -0.27
C GLN A 407 7.75 -26.87 -0.26
N ALA A 408 7.74 -25.84 0.60
CA ALA A 408 6.59 -24.92 0.73
C ALA A 408 6.13 -24.35 -0.63
N LYS A 409 7.10 -24.00 -1.50
CA LYS A 409 6.88 -23.52 -2.88
C LYS A 409 6.19 -24.52 -3.83
N ASP A 410 5.96 -25.76 -3.41
CA ASP A 410 5.20 -26.75 -4.18
C ASP A 410 3.69 -26.69 -3.83
N PHE A 411 3.34 -26.13 -2.67
CA PHE A 411 1.96 -25.96 -2.22
C PHE A 411 1.36 -24.65 -2.77
N PRO A 412 0.16 -24.63 -3.37
CA PRO A 412 -0.42 -23.43 -3.97
C PRO A 412 -0.67 -22.32 -2.96
N MET A 413 -0.26 -21.08 -3.27
CA MET A 413 -0.55 -19.92 -2.42
C MET A 413 -2.05 -19.62 -2.26
N ALA A 414 -2.89 -20.09 -3.18
CA ALA A 414 -4.33 -19.85 -3.17
C ALA A 414 -5.07 -21.02 -3.83
N LEU A 415 -6.29 -21.23 -3.39
CA LEU A 415 -7.21 -22.20 -3.97
C LEU A 415 -8.47 -21.50 -4.44
N PHE A 416 -8.99 -21.92 -5.60
CA PHE A 416 -10.15 -21.34 -6.26
C PHE A 416 -11.22 -22.40 -6.49
N ALA A 417 -12.49 -22.10 -6.20
CA ALA A 417 -13.58 -23.07 -6.30
C ALA A 417 -13.80 -23.58 -7.74
N LYS A 418 -13.41 -22.80 -8.76
CA LYS A 418 -13.62 -23.13 -10.18
C LYS A 418 -12.36 -22.91 -11.06
N ALA A 419 -11.16 -22.94 -10.46
CA ALA A 419 -9.88 -22.91 -11.18
C ALA A 419 -8.80 -23.68 -10.42
N GLY A 420 -7.87 -24.32 -11.11
CA GLY A 420 -6.71 -24.97 -10.50
C GLY A 420 -6.97 -26.30 -9.77
N GLY A 421 -8.22 -26.58 -9.38
CA GLY A 421 -8.56 -27.80 -8.65
C GLY A 421 -8.24 -27.71 -7.16
N VAL A 422 -8.05 -28.86 -6.52
CA VAL A 422 -7.78 -28.99 -5.08
C VAL A 422 -6.28 -29.06 -4.79
N ALA A 423 -5.90 -28.80 -3.55
CA ALA A 423 -4.60 -29.21 -3.01
C ALA A 423 -4.75 -30.51 -2.22
N THR A 424 -3.80 -31.43 -2.40
CA THR A 424 -3.72 -32.69 -1.67
C THR A 424 -2.43 -32.71 -0.86
N VAL A 425 -2.48 -33.09 0.41
CA VAL A 425 -1.32 -33.26 1.29
C VAL A 425 -1.27 -34.72 1.72
N ASP A 426 -0.25 -35.44 1.25
CA ASP A 426 0.04 -36.80 1.65
C ASP A 426 1.06 -36.80 2.81
N PHE A 427 0.74 -37.51 3.88
CA PHE A 427 1.58 -37.55 5.09
C PHE A 427 1.50 -38.92 5.78
N ASN A 428 2.53 -39.25 6.55
CA ASN A 428 2.52 -40.44 7.39
C ASN A 428 2.33 -40.06 8.86
N LEU A 429 1.63 -40.89 9.63
CA LEU A 429 1.51 -40.77 11.07
C LEU A 429 2.08 -42.00 11.78
N GLU A 430 2.82 -41.77 12.87
CA GLU A 430 3.18 -42.80 13.83
C GLU A 430 2.00 -43.13 14.76
N GLY A 431 2.07 -44.28 15.46
CA GLY A 431 0.96 -44.77 16.28
C GLY A 431 0.58 -43.84 17.45
N ASP A 432 1.52 -43.05 17.95
CA ASP A 432 1.34 -42.05 19.01
C ASP A 432 0.87 -40.68 18.51
N GLN A 433 0.72 -40.51 17.18
CA GLN A 433 0.30 -39.25 16.53
C GLN A 433 -1.18 -39.23 16.12
N LEU A 434 -1.98 -40.18 16.64
CA LEU A 434 -3.40 -40.32 16.27
C LEU A 434 -4.35 -39.60 17.24
N ASP A 435 -3.87 -39.21 18.43
CA ASP A 435 -4.71 -38.65 19.51
C ASP A 435 -4.50 -37.14 19.68
N GLY A 436 -5.61 -36.43 19.96
CA GLY A 436 -5.62 -34.98 20.15
C GLY A 436 -5.17 -34.19 18.93
N VAL A 437 -5.49 -34.67 17.72
CA VAL A 437 -5.04 -34.08 16.46
C VAL A 437 -5.90 -32.89 16.08
N VAL A 438 -5.26 -31.77 15.72
CA VAL A 438 -5.93 -30.56 15.26
C VAL A 438 -5.37 -30.17 13.89
N LEU A 439 -6.26 -30.04 12.89
CA LEU A 439 -5.91 -29.40 11.62
C LEU A 439 -6.09 -27.90 11.76
N ARG A 440 -5.04 -27.12 11.48
CA ARG A 440 -5.05 -25.66 11.46
C ARG A 440 -4.73 -25.17 10.04
N VAL A 441 -5.62 -24.38 9.46
CA VAL A 441 -5.43 -23.72 8.16
C VAL A 441 -5.50 -22.21 8.37
N GLY A 442 -4.36 -21.54 8.26
CA GLY A 442 -4.28 -20.08 8.21
C GLY A 442 -4.52 -19.58 6.79
N THR A 443 -5.31 -18.52 6.67
CA THR A 443 -5.46 -17.76 5.44
C THR A 443 -5.04 -16.33 5.64
N THR A 444 -4.80 -15.60 4.55
CA THR A 444 -4.49 -14.17 4.58
C THR A 444 -5.68 -13.35 4.08
N LEU A 445 -6.31 -13.78 2.98
CA LEU A 445 -7.43 -13.12 2.32
C LEU A 445 -8.46 -14.13 1.81
N SER A 446 -9.74 -13.77 1.89
CA SER A 446 -10.85 -14.48 1.24
C SER A 446 -11.55 -13.62 0.19
N PHE A 447 -12.17 -14.25 -0.80
CA PHE A 447 -13.02 -13.61 -1.80
C PHE A 447 -14.34 -14.37 -1.97
N LYS A 448 -15.46 -13.64 -2.04
CA LYS A 448 -16.84 -14.17 -2.22
C LYS A 448 -17.18 -15.33 -1.26
N GLY A 449 -16.79 -15.16 0.01
CA GLY A 449 -17.04 -16.16 1.06
C GLY A 449 -16.21 -17.44 0.92
N GLY A 450 -15.10 -17.37 0.17
CA GLY A 450 -14.13 -18.45 0.04
C GLY A 450 -13.51 -18.83 1.37
N ARG A 451 -13.63 -20.10 1.75
CA ARG A 451 -12.97 -20.70 2.91
C ARG A 451 -12.60 -22.16 2.65
N PRO A 452 -11.71 -22.77 3.44
CA PRO A 452 -11.26 -24.14 3.20
C PRO A 452 -12.41 -25.16 3.27
N SER A 453 -12.46 -26.07 2.31
CA SER A 453 -13.16 -27.35 2.41
C SER A 453 -12.12 -28.43 2.72
N ALA A 454 -12.06 -28.92 3.95
CA ALA A 454 -11.03 -29.87 4.38
C ALA A 454 -11.60 -31.29 4.55
N LYS A 455 -10.88 -32.28 4.02
CA LYS A 455 -11.20 -33.70 4.18
C LYS A 455 -9.92 -34.48 4.52
N ILE A 456 -9.92 -35.29 5.56
CA ILE A 456 -8.81 -36.20 5.89
C ILE A 456 -9.31 -37.63 5.80
N ASN A 457 -8.72 -38.43 4.90
CA ASN A 457 -9.21 -39.76 4.56
C ASN A 457 -10.74 -39.71 4.26
N ASP A 458 -11.58 -40.37 5.06
CA ASP A 458 -13.04 -40.34 4.91
C ASP A 458 -13.75 -39.28 5.76
N TRP A 459 -13.03 -38.61 6.66
CA TRP A 459 -13.59 -37.57 7.51
C TRP A 459 -13.65 -36.22 6.80
N GLN A 460 -14.82 -35.60 6.87
CA GLN A 460 -15.09 -34.27 6.32
C GLN A 460 -15.15 -33.25 7.47
N ALA A 461 -14.34 -32.20 7.38
CA ALA A 461 -14.40 -31.09 8.31
C ALA A 461 -15.74 -30.36 8.18
N SER A 462 -16.29 -29.91 9.30
CA SER A 462 -17.49 -29.06 9.34
C SER A 462 -17.21 -27.70 8.70
N ASP A 463 -18.18 -27.16 7.96
CA ASP A 463 -18.07 -25.80 7.40
C ASP A 463 -17.97 -24.76 8.54
N PRO A 464 -16.90 -23.96 8.60
CA PRO A 464 -16.70 -22.97 9.67
C PRO A 464 -17.60 -21.74 9.52
N GLY A 465 -18.38 -21.65 8.43
CA GLY A 465 -19.18 -20.48 8.09
C GLY A 465 -18.45 -19.54 7.13
N ALA A 466 -19.20 -18.63 6.51
CA ALA A 466 -18.61 -17.66 5.60
C ALA A 466 -17.79 -16.62 6.39
N PRO A 467 -16.56 -16.28 5.94
CA PRO A 467 -15.76 -15.23 6.56
C PRO A 467 -16.40 -13.84 6.35
N THR A 468 -15.93 -12.86 7.12
CA THR A 468 -16.35 -11.46 6.94
C THR A 468 -16.07 -11.00 5.51
N LEU A 469 -17.09 -10.46 4.85
CA LEU A 469 -16.99 -10.04 3.45
C LEU A 469 -16.11 -8.80 3.33
N ILE A 470 -15.04 -8.91 2.54
CA ILE A 470 -14.36 -7.79 1.92
C ILE A 470 -14.92 -7.68 0.50
N ASP A 471 -15.74 -6.68 0.23
CA ASP A 471 -16.37 -6.50 -1.10
C ASP A 471 -15.38 -5.87 -2.09
N SER A 472 -14.34 -6.64 -2.42
CA SER A 472 -13.25 -6.21 -3.29
C SER A 472 -12.59 -7.42 -3.93
N ARG A 473 -12.20 -7.30 -5.20
CA ARG A 473 -11.20 -8.23 -5.75
C ARG A 473 -9.86 -8.01 -5.04
N GLY A 474 -9.07 -9.06 -4.85
CA GLY A 474 -7.76 -8.95 -4.21
C GLY A 474 -6.69 -9.77 -4.90
N VAL A 475 -6.77 -11.10 -4.83
CA VAL A 475 -5.74 -12.00 -5.41
C VAL A 475 -5.51 -11.78 -6.91
N THR A 476 -6.56 -11.44 -7.69
CA THR A 476 -6.43 -11.10 -9.12
C THR A 476 -5.85 -9.71 -9.39
N ARG A 477 -5.56 -8.95 -8.33
CA ARG A 477 -5.03 -7.58 -8.37
C ARG A 477 -3.78 -7.43 -7.49
N GLY A 478 -3.08 -8.53 -7.22
CA GLY A 478 -1.81 -8.52 -6.49
C GLY A 478 -1.91 -8.21 -5.00
N ALA A 479 -3.06 -8.46 -4.39
CA ALA A 479 -3.26 -8.31 -2.95
C ALA A 479 -3.57 -9.64 -2.26
N TYR A 480 -3.06 -9.80 -1.04
CA TYR A 480 -3.27 -10.95 -0.15
C TYR A 480 -3.63 -10.54 1.29
N ARG A 481 -3.52 -9.26 1.66
CA ARG A 481 -3.78 -8.82 3.03
C ARG A 481 -5.28 -8.63 3.27
N GLY A 482 -5.93 -9.61 3.90
CA GLY A 482 -7.32 -9.55 4.33
C GLY A 482 -7.47 -9.56 5.86
N PHE A 483 -8.50 -10.25 6.37
CA PHE A 483 -8.69 -10.41 7.82
C PHE A 483 -7.78 -11.48 8.45
N GLY A 484 -7.19 -12.37 7.64
CA GLY A 484 -6.27 -13.38 8.13
C GLY A 484 -6.95 -14.49 8.95
N ASP A 485 -8.09 -15.00 8.49
CA ASP A 485 -8.86 -15.99 9.23
C ASP A 485 -8.04 -17.28 9.46
N VAL A 486 -8.11 -17.83 10.67
CA VAL A 486 -7.48 -19.11 11.02
C VAL A 486 -8.57 -20.12 11.35
N TYR A 487 -8.62 -21.21 10.60
CA TYR A 487 -9.61 -22.26 10.75
C TYR A 487 -8.98 -23.46 11.45
N THR A 488 -9.66 -23.99 12.47
CA THR A 488 -9.19 -25.16 13.23
C THR A 488 -10.27 -26.21 13.34
N TRP A 489 -9.89 -27.48 13.20
CA TRP A 489 -10.78 -28.61 13.41
C TRP A 489 -10.10 -29.71 14.21
N ASP A 490 -10.78 -30.21 15.23
CA ASP A 490 -10.41 -31.45 15.90
C ASP A 490 -10.65 -32.63 14.94
N VAL A 491 -9.59 -33.38 14.66
CA VAL A 491 -9.65 -34.55 13.78
C VAL A 491 -9.83 -35.78 14.67
N PRO A 492 -10.94 -36.53 14.54
CA PRO A 492 -11.17 -37.68 15.41
C PRO A 492 -10.18 -38.79 15.08
N ALA A 493 -9.67 -39.49 16.10
CA ALA A 493 -8.64 -40.52 15.92
C ALA A 493 -9.05 -41.63 14.92
N ASN A 494 -10.35 -41.94 14.82
CA ASN A 494 -10.87 -42.94 13.86
C ASN A 494 -10.87 -42.46 12.40
N ALA A 495 -10.64 -41.17 12.15
CA ALA A 495 -10.39 -40.63 10.81
C ALA A 495 -8.95 -40.83 10.35
N LEU A 496 -8.05 -41.13 11.29
CA LEU A 496 -6.62 -41.26 11.06
C LEU A 496 -6.21 -42.73 11.08
N ARG A 497 -5.09 -43.03 10.43
CA ARG A 497 -4.46 -44.35 10.47
C ARG A 497 -2.97 -44.21 10.67
N GLN A 498 -2.35 -45.17 11.33
CA GLN A 498 -0.90 -45.29 11.31
C GLN A 498 -0.41 -45.52 9.86
N GLY A 499 0.68 -44.88 9.47
CA GLY A 499 1.16 -44.85 8.09
C GLY A 499 0.46 -43.78 7.26
N ALA A 500 0.15 -44.09 6.00
CA ALA A 500 -0.25 -43.09 5.01
C ALA A 500 -1.63 -42.48 5.26
N ASN A 501 -1.74 -41.16 5.23
CA ASN A 501 -2.98 -40.38 5.32
C ASN A 501 -2.98 -39.32 4.21
N THR A 502 -4.16 -38.86 3.84
CA THR A 502 -4.31 -37.80 2.83
C THR A 502 -5.28 -36.75 3.33
N LEU A 503 -4.82 -35.49 3.34
CA LEU A 503 -5.66 -34.30 3.47
C LEU A 503 -5.97 -33.76 2.06
N THR A 504 -7.24 -33.46 1.78
CA THR A 504 -7.67 -32.73 0.59
C THR A 504 -8.25 -31.39 1.01
N LEU A 505 -7.73 -30.31 0.41
CA LEU A 505 -8.19 -28.95 0.59
C LEU A 505 -8.81 -28.43 -0.70
N GLY A 506 -10.10 -28.13 -0.64
CA GLY A 506 -10.83 -27.39 -1.66
C GLY A 506 -11.30 -26.04 -1.14
N VAL A 507 -12.28 -25.47 -1.83
CA VAL A 507 -12.90 -24.18 -1.47
C VAL A 507 -14.40 -24.35 -1.36
N LEU A 508 -14.96 -23.91 -0.24
CA LEU A 508 -16.38 -23.64 -0.13
C LEU A 508 -16.62 -22.16 -0.48
N GLY A 509 -17.73 -21.85 -1.17
CA GLY A 509 -18.13 -20.47 -1.47
C GLY A 509 -18.89 -20.34 -2.78
N THR A 510 -19.27 -19.11 -3.11
CA THR A 510 -19.95 -18.78 -4.36
C THR A 510 -19.10 -17.79 -5.16
N GLY A 511 -19.51 -17.45 -6.38
CA GLY A 511 -18.77 -16.52 -7.22
C GLY A 511 -18.87 -16.91 -8.68
N ASP A 512 -18.15 -16.16 -9.50
CA ASP A 512 -18.23 -16.23 -10.95
C ASP A 512 -17.40 -17.42 -11.47
N MET A 513 -16.69 -17.24 -12.58
CA MET A 513 -15.86 -18.28 -13.19
C MET A 513 -14.37 -18.08 -12.86
N ALA A 514 -13.60 -19.15 -13.04
CA ALA A 514 -12.14 -19.13 -12.93
C ALA A 514 -11.64 -18.44 -11.64
N PHE A 515 -10.77 -17.44 -11.77
CA PHE A 515 -10.14 -16.73 -10.66
C PHE A 515 -11.08 -15.74 -9.92
N LEU A 516 -12.27 -15.49 -10.46
CA LEU A 516 -13.36 -14.76 -9.80
C LEU A 516 -14.38 -15.67 -9.10
N SER A 517 -14.12 -16.97 -9.06
CA SER A 517 -14.83 -17.85 -8.13
C SER A 517 -14.36 -17.61 -6.69
N ALA A 518 -15.14 -18.08 -5.70
CA ALA A 518 -14.72 -18.10 -4.31
C ALA A 518 -13.29 -18.64 -4.19
N ASN A 519 -12.47 -17.95 -3.42
CA ASN A 519 -11.09 -18.32 -3.18
C ASN A 519 -10.62 -17.85 -1.82
N TYR A 520 -9.53 -18.44 -1.36
CA TYR A 520 -8.75 -17.95 -0.25
C TYR A 520 -7.26 -18.06 -0.57
N VAL A 521 -6.50 -17.13 0.00
CA VAL A 521 -5.05 -17.12 -0.01
C VAL A 521 -4.55 -17.77 1.28
N VAL A 522 -3.63 -18.71 1.16
CA VAL A 522 -3.05 -19.48 2.26
C VAL A 522 -1.95 -18.67 2.93
N ASP A 523 -1.92 -18.74 4.25
CA ASP A 523 -0.80 -18.33 5.10
C ASP A 523 0.07 -19.57 5.34
N ALA A 524 -0.38 -20.43 6.26
CA ALA A 524 0.22 -21.73 6.51
C ALA A 524 -0.83 -22.81 6.80
N ILE A 525 -0.42 -24.07 6.68
CA ILE A 525 -1.23 -25.23 7.06
C ILE A 525 -0.42 -26.09 8.01
N GLU A 526 -1.05 -26.54 9.10
CA GLU A 526 -0.40 -27.30 10.14
C GLU A 526 -1.30 -28.41 10.65
N LEU A 527 -0.69 -29.56 10.95
CA LEU A 527 -1.32 -30.60 11.74
C LEU A 527 -0.62 -30.68 13.10
N GLN A 528 -1.39 -30.48 14.16
CA GLN A 528 -0.94 -30.53 15.54
C GLN A 528 -1.33 -31.86 16.17
N GLY A 529 -0.62 -32.27 17.21
CA GLY A 529 -0.95 -33.46 17.99
C GLY A 529 -0.13 -33.56 19.26
N LYS A 530 -0.45 -34.52 20.14
CA LYS A 530 0.28 -34.72 21.40
C LYS A 530 1.75 -35.12 21.18
N ALA A 531 2.02 -35.90 20.14
CA ALA A 531 3.36 -36.32 19.73
C ALA A 531 3.73 -35.69 18.38
N GLY A 532 4.47 -34.58 18.41
CA GLY A 532 4.96 -33.88 17.23
C GLY A 532 6.48 -33.97 17.08
N ALA A 533 7.02 -33.36 16.03
CA ALA A 533 8.46 -33.26 15.83
C ALA A 533 9.17 -32.55 17.00
N ASP A 534 8.45 -31.65 17.68
CA ASP A 534 8.94 -30.84 18.79
C ASP A 534 8.60 -31.41 20.19
N SER A 535 7.94 -32.57 20.27
CA SER A 535 7.64 -33.22 21.56
C SER A 535 8.89 -33.89 22.15
N PRO A 536 9.12 -33.84 23.49
CA PRO A 536 10.09 -34.71 24.15
C PRO A 536 9.70 -36.17 23.88
N ARG A 537 10.60 -36.93 23.25
CA ARG A 537 10.42 -38.37 23.01
C ARG A 537 10.67 -39.19 24.27
#